data_AF-J4IAM2-F1
#
_entry.id   AF-J4IAM2-F1
#
_cell.length_a   1.000
_cell.length_b   1.000
_cell.length_c   1.000
_cell.angle_alpha   90.00
_cell.angle_beta   90.00
_cell.angle_gamma   90.00
#
_symmetry.space_group_name_H-M   'P 1'
#
loop_
_entity.id
_entity.type
_entity.pdbx_description
1 polymer ?
#
loop_
_entity_poly.entity_id
_entity_poly.type
_entity_poly.pdbx_seq_one_letter_code
_entity_poly.pdbx_strand_id
1 'polypeptide(L)'
;MSAKADLDGFDERLRKRTMAAPHPLDTVPTDPSLKPRGVIPNTPLAASAVSFLLGSLFVLGFLTFAVGGFERFWWTTYQLGFFFAAWSAFHWGEFAVTAGWNKDKCSIDSFLLENGMTYHIAHGVALLEYLITLYFKPAFKNYPRVSYAGMLLVLIGQILRSTAMIHAASNFSHAIALRKLDSHVLVTGGVYR
;
A
#
# COMPACT_ATOMS: atom_id res chain seq x y z
N MET A 1 7.44 53.94 -17.79
CA MET A 1 8.16 53.26 -16.69
C MET A 1 7.39 52.06 -16.10
N SER A 2 6.28 51.59 -16.71
CA SER A 2 5.41 50.55 -16.13
C SER A 2 5.61 49.13 -16.67
N ALA A 3 6.22 48.96 -17.85
CA ALA A 3 6.41 47.63 -18.46
C ALA A 3 7.54 46.80 -17.82
N LYS A 4 8.53 47.46 -17.21
CA LYS A 4 9.70 46.78 -16.61
C LYS A 4 9.36 46.11 -15.27
N ALA A 5 8.46 46.73 -14.49
CA ALA A 5 8.02 46.20 -13.19
C ALA A 5 7.11 44.95 -13.32
N ASP A 6 6.36 44.82 -14.43
CA ASP A 6 5.48 43.68 -14.66
C ASP A 6 6.24 42.45 -15.18
N LEU A 7 7.34 42.66 -15.94
CA LEU A 7 8.29 41.63 -16.33
C LEU A 7 8.99 41.02 -15.11
N ASP A 8 9.47 41.86 -14.18
CA ASP A 8 10.08 41.38 -12.92
C ASP A 8 9.09 40.55 -12.10
N GLY A 9 7.81 40.96 -12.03
CA GLY A 9 6.77 40.20 -11.35
C GLY A 9 6.40 38.89 -12.06
N PHE A 10 6.44 38.85 -13.40
CA PHE A 10 6.23 37.63 -14.17
C PHE A 10 7.38 36.63 -13.96
N ASP A 11 8.63 37.08 -14.06
CA ASP A 11 9.82 36.25 -13.87
C ASP A 11 9.94 35.76 -12.42
N GLU A 12 9.60 36.58 -11.43
CA GLU A 12 9.51 36.19 -10.02
C GLU A 12 8.47 35.07 -9.81
N ARG A 13 7.30 35.19 -10.46
CA ARG A 13 6.24 34.16 -10.42
C ARG A 13 6.66 32.91 -11.16
N LEU A 14 7.37 33.04 -12.29
CA LEU A 14 7.90 31.91 -13.05
C LEU A 14 8.97 31.17 -12.24
N ARG A 15 9.90 31.91 -11.62
CA ARG A 15 10.96 31.38 -10.77
C ARG A 15 10.39 30.69 -9.54
N LYS A 16 9.36 31.25 -8.90
CA LYS A 16 8.61 30.58 -7.81
C LYS A 16 7.92 29.31 -8.30
N ARG A 17 7.36 29.29 -9.51
CA ARG A 17 6.76 28.07 -10.11
C ARG A 17 7.79 27.02 -10.47
N THR A 18 8.96 27.41 -10.96
CA THR A 18 10.06 26.49 -11.29
C THR A 18 10.77 25.97 -10.04
N MET A 19 10.87 26.77 -8.97
CA MET A 19 11.39 26.34 -7.66
C MET A 19 10.38 25.54 -6.84
N ALA A 20 9.08 25.76 -7.06
CA ALA A 20 8.00 24.97 -6.47
C ALA A 20 7.60 23.77 -7.34
N ALA A 21 8.19 23.61 -8.52
CA ALA A 21 8.03 22.40 -9.31
C ALA A 21 8.73 21.28 -8.54
N PRO A 22 7.99 20.30 -7.99
CA PRO A 22 8.60 19.20 -7.27
C PRO A 22 9.59 18.50 -8.20
N HIS A 23 10.74 18.09 -7.66
CA HIS A 23 11.70 17.32 -8.43
C HIS A 23 10.96 16.09 -9.02
N PRO A 24 11.20 15.68 -10.27
CA PRO A 24 10.46 14.56 -10.88
C PRO A 24 10.65 13.22 -10.16
N LEU A 25 11.59 13.15 -9.21
CA LEU A 25 11.82 12.01 -8.32
C LEU A 25 11.27 12.22 -6.89
N ASP A 26 10.78 13.41 -6.56
CA ASP A 26 10.16 13.67 -5.26
C ASP A 26 8.72 13.16 -5.28
N THR A 27 8.45 12.19 -4.42
CA THR A 27 7.11 11.62 -4.19
C THR A 27 6.32 12.45 -3.18
N VAL A 28 6.64 13.74 -3.00
CA VAL A 28 5.98 14.61 -2.02
C VAL A 28 4.61 15.00 -2.57
N PRO A 29 3.50 14.66 -1.88
CA PRO A 29 2.18 15.06 -2.33
C PRO A 29 2.05 16.58 -2.43
N THR A 30 1.41 17.06 -3.49
CA THR A 30 1.24 18.51 -3.76
C THR A 30 0.23 19.16 -2.82
N ASP A 31 -0.66 18.37 -2.20
CA ASP A 31 -1.61 18.84 -1.20
C ASP A 31 -0.99 18.81 0.22
N PRO A 32 -0.88 19.96 0.92
CA PRO A 32 -0.33 20.03 2.27
C PRO A 32 -1.13 19.25 3.34
N SER A 33 -2.38 18.86 3.06
CA SER A 33 -3.18 17.99 3.92
C SER A 33 -2.81 16.51 3.83
N LEU A 34 -2.13 16.12 2.75
CA LEU A 34 -1.66 14.76 2.45
C LEU A 34 -0.17 14.55 2.77
N LYS A 35 0.44 15.47 3.54
CA LYS A 35 1.83 15.32 3.97
C LYS A 35 2.03 13.95 4.62
N PRO A 36 3.11 13.22 4.25
CA PRO A 36 3.43 11.96 4.89
C PRO A 36 3.49 12.16 6.39
N ARG A 37 2.68 11.42 7.13
CA ARG A 37 2.65 11.49 8.59
C ARG A 37 3.53 10.41 9.22
N GLY A 38 4.03 9.50 8.39
CA GLY A 38 4.83 8.39 8.84
C GLY A 38 6.25 8.75 9.28
N VAL A 39 6.85 7.84 10.04
CA VAL A 39 8.25 7.92 10.50
C VAL A 39 9.21 7.63 9.34
N ILE A 40 8.77 6.88 8.31
CA ILE A 40 9.60 6.55 7.16
C ILE A 40 9.78 7.77 6.24
N PRO A 41 11.04 8.15 5.90
CA PRO A 41 11.30 9.32 5.06
C PRO A 41 10.86 9.07 3.62
N ASN A 42 10.00 9.96 3.09
CA ASN A 42 9.45 9.88 1.73
C ASN A 42 10.52 10.16 0.66
N THR A 43 11.36 9.17 0.40
CA THR A 43 12.48 9.21 -0.56
C THR A 43 12.40 8.03 -1.52
N PRO A 44 12.90 8.18 -2.77
CA PRO A 44 12.98 7.07 -3.72
C PRO A 44 13.76 5.87 -3.16
N LEU A 45 14.82 6.14 -2.39
CA LEU A 45 15.61 5.10 -1.74
C LEU A 45 14.75 4.29 -0.76
N ALA A 46 14.00 4.96 0.12
CA ALA A 46 13.15 4.26 1.08
C ALA A 46 12.00 3.50 0.38
N ALA A 47 11.38 4.07 -0.66
CA ALA A 47 10.34 3.39 -1.44
C ALA A 47 10.88 2.14 -2.16
N SER A 48 12.08 2.24 -2.74
CA SER A 48 12.74 1.11 -3.41
C SER A 48 13.15 0.01 -2.42
N ALA A 49 13.68 0.39 -1.25
CA ALA A 49 14.05 -0.55 -0.19
C ALA A 49 12.82 -1.29 0.35
N VAL A 50 11.72 -0.58 0.65
CA VAL A 50 10.45 -1.19 1.10
C VAL A 50 9.92 -2.14 0.03
N SER A 51 9.91 -1.73 -1.23
CA SER A 51 9.47 -2.59 -2.34
C SER A 51 10.32 -3.85 -2.47
N PHE A 52 11.64 -3.73 -2.32
CA PHE A 52 12.56 -4.87 -2.38
C PHE A 52 12.34 -5.86 -1.23
N LEU A 53 12.13 -5.35 -0.01
CA LEU A 53 11.87 -6.19 1.17
C LEU A 53 10.51 -6.89 1.06
N LEU A 54 9.45 -6.17 0.65
CA LEU A 54 8.13 -6.76 0.42
C LEU A 54 8.17 -7.80 -0.71
N GLY A 55 8.88 -7.53 -1.81
CA GLY A 55 9.07 -8.48 -2.90
C GLY A 55 9.82 -9.74 -2.45
N SER A 56 10.87 -9.59 -1.65
CA SER A 56 11.62 -10.71 -1.09
C SER A 56 10.74 -11.56 -0.16
N LEU A 57 9.97 -10.93 0.72
CA LEU A 57 9.03 -11.62 1.61
C LEU A 57 7.91 -12.33 0.82
N PHE A 58 7.41 -11.69 -0.24
CA PHE A 58 6.43 -12.29 -1.14
C PHE A 58 6.98 -13.56 -1.78
N VAL A 59 8.19 -13.51 -2.35
CA VAL A 59 8.80 -14.67 -3.02
C VAL A 59 9.02 -15.81 -2.03
N LEU A 60 9.57 -15.54 -0.84
CA LEU A 60 9.77 -16.56 0.19
C LEU A 60 8.45 -17.18 0.66
N GLY A 61 7.43 -16.35 0.90
CA GLY A 61 6.10 -16.82 1.29
C GLY A 61 5.42 -17.64 0.19
N PHE A 62 5.48 -17.16 -1.06
CA PHE A 62 4.88 -17.83 -2.21
C PHE A 62 5.57 -19.17 -2.52
N LEU A 63 6.91 -19.22 -2.44
CA LEU A 63 7.65 -20.48 -2.59
C LEU A 63 7.26 -21.49 -1.51
N THR A 64 7.15 -21.03 -0.25
CA THR A 64 6.70 -21.88 0.86
C THR A 64 5.29 -22.42 0.61
N PHE A 65 4.38 -21.58 0.10
CA PHE A 65 3.03 -22.00 -0.28
C PHE A 65 3.05 -23.01 -1.43
N ALA A 66 3.79 -22.72 -2.50
CA ALA A 66 3.84 -23.53 -3.72
C ALA A 66 4.43 -24.93 -3.48
N VAL A 67 5.42 -25.05 -2.60
CA VAL A 67 6.02 -26.33 -2.21
C VAL A 67 5.17 -27.10 -1.20
N GLY A 68 4.18 -26.45 -0.57
CA GLY A 68 3.31 -27.06 0.44
C GLY A 68 3.84 -26.95 1.89
N GLY A 69 4.92 -26.22 2.09
CA GLY A 69 5.66 -26.13 3.35
C GLY A 69 7.00 -26.91 3.33
N PHE A 70 7.81 -26.73 4.37
CA PHE A 70 9.08 -27.45 4.52
C PHE A 70 9.00 -28.39 5.72
N GLU A 71 9.04 -29.70 5.49
CA GLU A 71 8.94 -30.72 6.57
C GLU A 71 10.05 -30.59 7.63
N ARG A 72 11.21 -30.05 7.25
CA ARG A 72 12.33 -29.79 8.16
C ARG A 72 11.97 -28.83 9.30
N PHE A 73 11.00 -27.94 9.08
CA PHE A 73 10.61 -26.91 10.03
C PHE A 73 9.11 -27.02 10.34
N TRP A 74 8.79 -27.40 11.58
CA TRP A 74 7.42 -27.63 12.03
C TRP A 74 6.47 -26.43 11.83
N TRP A 75 7.01 -25.21 11.78
CA TRP A 75 6.26 -23.96 11.65
C TRP A 75 6.06 -23.54 10.18
N THR A 76 6.76 -24.17 9.24
CA THR A 76 6.80 -23.71 7.85
C THR A 76 5.74 -24.42 7.02
N THR A 77 4.51 -23.94 7.15
CA THR A 77 3.33 -24.49 6.47
C THR A 77 2.92 -23.66 5.25
N TYR A 78 2.17 -24.26 4.33
CA TYR A 78 1.65 -23.54 3.16
C TYR A 78 0.72 -22.38 3.54
N GLN A 79 -0.06 -22.49 4.64
CA GLN A 79 -0.95 -21.41 5.08
C GLN A 79 -0.14 -20.20 5.55
N LEU A 80 0.95 -20.42 6.28
CA LEU A 80 1.81 -19.34 6.73
C LEU A 80 2.57 -18.70 5.57
N GLY A 81 3.03 -19.50 4.61
CA GLY A 81 3.61 -19.01 3.36
C GLY A 81 2.65 -18.11 2.60
N PHE A 82 1.39 -18.54 2.42
CA PHE A 82 0.36 -17.73 1.77
C PHE A 82 0.04 -16.46 2.56
N PHE A 83 0.00 -16.53 3.89
CA PHE A 83 -0.26 -15.35 4.73
C PHE A 83 0.78 -14.25 4.48
N PHE A 84 2.07 -14.58 4.53
CA PHE A 84 3.13 -13.60 4.26
C PHE A 84 3.13 -13.13 2.82
N ALA A 85 2.89 -14.02 1.85
CA ALA A 85 2.75 -13.64 0.45
C ALA A 85 1.59 -12.66 0.25
N ALA A 86 0.40 -12.96 0.77
CA ALA A 86 -0.77 -12.10 0.67
C ALA A 86 -0.56 -10.75 1.37
N TRP A 87 0.05 -10.75 2.56
CA TRP A 87 0.37 -9.53 3.30
C TRP A 87 1.34 -8.64 2.51
N SER A 88 2.42 -9.20 1.96
CA SER A 88 3.36 -8.46 1.13
C SER A 88 2.74 -7.95 -0.17
N ALA A 89 1.93 -8.78 -0.85
CA ALA A 89 1.23 -8.40 -2.07
C ALA A 89 0.20 -7.29 -1.84
N PHE A 90 -0.48 -7.30 -0.69
CA PHE A 90 -1.41 -6.24 -0.29
C PHE A 90 -0.68 -4.91 -0.17
N HIS A 91 0.35 -4.82 0.68
CA HIS A 91 1.08 -3.56 0.94
C HIS A 91 1.76 -3.02 -0.31
N TRP A 92 2.39 -3.89 -1.10
CA TRP A 92 2.99 -3.48 -2.36
C TRP A 92 1.93 -3.08 -3.40
N GLY A 93 0.82 -3.82 -3.48
CA GLY A 93 -0.26 -3.56 -4.43
C GLY A 93 -0.96 -2.22 -4.18
N GLU A 94 -1.14 -1.82 -2.93
CA GLU A 94 -1.67 -0.51 -2.54
C GLU A 94 -0.78 0.62 -3.07
N PHE A 95 0.53 0.51 -2.89
CA PHE A 95 1.49 1.47 -3.45
C PHE A 95 1.50 1.45 -4.98
N ALA A 96 1.54 0.26 -5.60
CA ALA A 96 1.61 0.11 -7.05
C ALA A 96 0.39 0.71 -7.76
N VAL A 97 -0.82 0.46 -7.25
CA VAL A 97 -2.05 1.03 -7.81
C VAL A 97 -2.09 2.55 -7.60
N THR A 98 -1.66 3.05 -6.44
CA THR A 98 -1.60 4.49 -6.17
C THR A 98 -0.59 5.19 -7.07
N ALA A 99 0.60 4.61 -7.27
CA ALA A 99 1.61 5.11 -8.20
C ALA A 99 1.13 5.09 -9.66
N GLY A 100 0.30 4.12 -10.04
CA GLY A 100 -0.25 4.01 -11.40
C GLY A 100 -1.36 5.02 -11.70
N TRP A 101 -2.34 5.17 -10.78
CA TRP A 101 -3.60 5.89 -11.05
C TRP A 101 -3.78 7.17 -10.23
N ASN A 102 -2.92 7.45 -9.25
CA ASN A 102 -3.05 8.61 -8.34
C ASN A 102 -1.68 9.16 -7.92
N LYS A 103 -0.87 9.53 -8.93
CA LYS A 103 0.52 9.97 -8.76
C LYS A 103 0.66 11.18 -7.83
N ASP A 104 -0.28 12.11 -7.87
CA ASP A 104 -0.24 13.34 -7.08
C ASP A 104 -0.35 13.09 -5.56
N LYS A 105 -0.90 11.94 -5.17
CA LYS A 105 -1.08 11.53 -3.77
C LYS A 105 -0.19 10.33 -3.39
N CYS A 106 0.68 9.88 -4.30
CA CYS A 106 1.54 8.73 -4.09
C CYS A 106 2.71 9.11 -3.19
N SER A 107 2.83 8.45 -2.04
CA SER A 107 3.94 8.61 -1.12
C SER A 107 4.30 7.26 -0.48
N ILE A 108 5.33 7.24 0.35
CA ILE A 108 5.66 6.05 1.13
C ILE A 108 4.52 5.58 2.05
N ASP A 109 3.66 6.48 2.48
CA ASP A 109 2.50 6.11 3.30
C ASP A 109 1.47 5.28 2.49
N SER A 110 1.53 5.32 1.15
CA SER A 110 0.67 4.51 0.28
C SER A 110 0.98 3.00 0.36
N PHE A 111 2.12 2.60 0.93
CA PHE A 111 2.34 1.19 1.29
C PHE A 111 1.44 0.72 2.44
N LEU A 112 0.82 1.64 3.20
CA LEU A 112 -0.03 1.36 4.36
C LEU A 112 0.64 0.51 5.46
N LEU A 113 1.97 0.55 5.54
CA LEU A 113 2.72 -0.14 6.60
C LEU A 113 2.51 0.54 7.96
N GLU A 114 2.39 1.86 7.97
CA GLU A 114 2.16 2.64 9.19
C GLU A 114 0.67 2.85 9.45
N ASN A 115 -0.04 1.77 9.80
CA ASN A 115 -1.48 1.80 10.12
C ASN A 115 -1.77 1.83 11.64
N GLY A 116 -0.81 2.34 12.42
CA GLY A 116 -0.88 2.43 13.88
C GLY A 116 -0.43 1.17 14.63
N MET A 117 -0.08 1.34 15.90
CA MET A 117 0.47 0.26 16.73
C MET A 117 -0.50 -0.91 16.94
N THR A 118 -1.80 -0.63 17.02
CA THR A 118 -2.86 -1.65 17.17
C THR A 118 -2.91 -2.61 15.97
N TYR A 119 -2.64 -2.12 14.77
CA TYR A 119 -2.57 -2.94 13.56
C TYR A 119 -1.44 -3.99 13.66
N HIS A 120 -0.24 -3.58 14.08
CA HIS A 120 0.90 -4.47 14.25
C HIS A 120 0.67 -5.48 15.39
N ILE A 121 0.08 -5.03 16.50
CA ILE A 121 -0.27 -5.92 17.61
C ILE A 121 -1.28 -6.98 17.14
N ALA A 122 -2.31 -6.60 16.39
CA ALA A 122 -3.31 -7.55 15.90
C ALA A 122 -2.69 -8.62 14.98
N HIS A 123 -1.81 -8.23 14.06
CA HIS A 123 -1.10 -9.19 13.19
C HIS A 123 -0.16 -10.09 14.01
N GLY A 124 0.55 -9.52 14.99
CA GLY A 124 1.42 -10.29 15.90
C GLY A 124 0.65 -11.30 16.73
N VAL A 125 -0.51 -10.91 17.28
CA VAL A 125 -1.39 -11.80 18.05
C VAL A 125 -1.95 -12.90 17.15
N ALA A 126 -2.43 -12.58 15.95
CA ALA A 126 -2.93 -13.59 15.00
C ALA A 126 -1.85 -14.60 14.60
N LEU A 127 -0.62 -14.14 14.37
CA LEU A 127 0.53 -15.01 14.08
C LEU A 127 0.87 -15.89 15.28
N LEU A 128 0.90 -15.32 16.48
CA LEU A 128 1.19 -16.05 17.71
C LEU A 128 0.12 -17.11 17.97
N GLU A 129 -1.16 -16.77 17.84
CA GLU A 129 -2.29 -17.71 17.95
C GLU A 129 -2.13 -18.86 16.95
N TYR A 130 -1.76 -18.55 15.70
CA TYR A 130 -1.53 -19.56 14.67
C TYR A 130 -0.40 -20.52 15.07
N LEU A 131 0.75 -20.00 15.50
CA LEU A 131 1.92 -20.80 15.89
C LEU A 131 1.66 -21.66 17.12
N ILE A 132 1.01 -21.09 18.15
CA ILE A 132 0.61 -21.82 19.37
C ILE A 132 -0.35 -22.95 19.00
N THR A 133 -1.38 -22.67 18.20
CA THR A 133 -2.35 -23.69 17.77
C THR A 133 -1.67 -24.78 16.95
N LEU A 134 -0.75 -24.41 16.06
CA LEU A 134 0.00 -25.36 15.24
C LEU A 134 0.87 -26.28 16.10
N TYR A 135 1.53 -25.74 17.14
CA TYR A 135 2.39 -26.51 18.04
C TYR A 135 1.59 -27.47 18.93
N PHE A 136 0.52 -26.99 19.59
CA PHE A 136 -0.23 -27.81 20.55
C PHE A 136 -1.31 -28.69 19.92
N LYS A 137 -1.91 -28.25 18.81
CA LYS A 137 -3.09 -28.89 18.18
C LYS A 137 -3.03 -28.81 16.64
N PRO A 138 -2.05 -29.44 15.99
CA PRO A 138 -1.87 -29.38 14.53
C PRO A 138 -3.09 -29.88 13.74
N ALA A 139 -3.89 -30.80 14.31
CA ALA A 139 -5.13 -31.29 13.70
C ALA A 139 -6.14 -30.17 13.37
N PHE A 140 -6.17 -29.07 14.13
CA PHE A 140 -7.06 -27.94 13.86
C PHE A 140 -6.69 -27.15 12.60
N LYS A 141 -5.45 -27.30 12.10
CA LYS A 141 -5.00 -26.67 10.86
C LYS A 141 -5.11 -27.61 9.65
N ASN A 142 -5.62 -28.82 9.83
CA ASN A 142 -5.74 -29.84 8.79
C ASN A 142 -7.11 -29.82 8.07
N TYR A 143 -7.71 -28.63 7.94
CA TYR A 143 -8.96 -28.41 7.21
C TYR A 143 -8.72 -27.60 5.93
N PRO A 144 -8.18 -28.24 4.86
CA PRO A 144 -7.74 -27.52 3.65
C PRO A 144 -8.86 -26.74 2.96
N ARG A 145 -10.11 -27.22 3.03
CA ARG A 145 -11.28 -26.52 2.46
C ARG A 145 -11.46 -25.12 3.05
N VAL A 146 -11.27 -24.99 4.37
CA VAL A 146 -11.38 -23.70 5.07
C VAL A 146 -10.23 -22.79 4.67
N SER A 147 -9.01 -23.33 4.58
CA SER A 147 -7.84 -22.58 4.13
C SER A 147 -8.00 -22.06 2.71
N TYR A 148 -8.41 -22.90 1.75
CA TYR A 148 -8.64 -22.48 0.37
C TYR A 148 -9.79 -21.48 0.22
N ALA A 149 -10.88 -21.64 0.99
CA ALA A 149 -11.95 -20.65 1.02
C ALA A 149 -11.45 -19.28 1.50
N GLY A 150 -10.63 -19.25 2.56
CA GLY A 150 -9.99 -18.03 3.05
C GLY A 150 -9.03 -17.40 2.03
N MET A 151 -8.22 -18.22 1.36
CA MET A 151 -7.31 -17.75 0.29
C MET A 151 -8.08 -17.12 -0.87
N LEU A 152 -9.16 -17.77 -1.32
CA LEU A 152 -10.01 -17.25 -2.38
C LEU A 152 -10.64 -15.91 -1.97
N LEU A 153 -11.13 -15.81 -0.73
CA LEU A 153 -11.71 -14.58 -0.20
C LEU A 153 -10.69 -13.43 -0.18
N VAL A 154 -9.44 -13.70 0.22
CA VAL A 154 -8.35 -12.72 0.21
C VAL A 154 -8.06 -12.24 -1.22
N LEU A 155 -8.00 -13.16 -2.19
CA LEU A 155 -7.77 -12.81 -3.59
C LEU A 155 -8.90 -11.96 -4.17
N ILE A 156 -10.15 -12.36 -3.95
CA ILE A 156 -11.33 -11.59 -4.39
C ILE A 156 -11.33 -10.20 -3.75
N GLY A 157 -11.08 -10.13 -2.43
CA GLY A 157 -10.99 -8.88 -1.69
C GLY A 157 -9.92 -7.95 -2.25
N GLN A 158 -8.72 -8.48 -2.56
CA GLN A 158 -7.65 -7.68 -3.14
C GLN A 158 -7.98 -7.18 -4.55
N ILE A 159 -8.59 -8.02 -5.40
CA ILE A 159 -9.03 -7.60 -6.74
C ILE A 159 -10.08 -6.50 -6.63
N LEU A 160 -11.08 -6.67 -5.76
CA LEU A 160 -12.12 -5.67 -5.54
C LEU A 160 -11.52 -4.35 -5.03
N ARG A 161 -10.58 -4.43 -4.09
CA ARG A 161 -9.86 -3.29 -3.53
C ARG A 161 -9.08 -2.53 -4.61
N SER A 162 -8.26 -3.22 -5.39
CA SER A 162 -7.47 -2.60 -6.45
C SER A 162 -8.35 -2.02 -7.56
N THR A 163 -9.40 -2.72 -7.99
CA THR A 163 -10.33 -2.20 -9.01
C THR A 163 -11.11 -0.98 -8.52
N ALA A 164 -11.52 -0.94 -7.25
CA ALA A 164 -12.12 0.24 -6.65
C ALA A 164 -11.14 1.43 -6.64
N MET A 165 -9.89 1.22 -6.25
CA MET A 165 -8.85 2.27 -6.32
C MET A 165 -8.62 2.77 -7.75
N ILE A 166 -8.58 1.86 -8.73
CA ILE A 166 -8.43 2.20 -10.15
C ILE A 166 -9.61 3.02 -10.66
N HIS A 167 -10.85 2.62 -10.34
CA HIS A 167 -12.05 3.36 -10.75
C HIS A 167 -12.14 4.74 -10.09
N ALA A 168 -11.74 4.86 -8.83
CA ALA A 168 -11.72 6.15 -8.13
C ALA A 168 -10.55 7.05 -8.57
N ALA A 169 -9.42 6.47 -8.98
CA ALA A 169 -8.22 7.13 -9.48
C ALA A 169 -7.80 8.34 -8.62
N SER A 170 -7.73 9.54 -9.20
CA SER A 170 -7.38 10.79 -8.51
C SER A 170 -8.34 11.19 -7.38
N ASN A 171 -9.57 10.68 -7.41
CA ASN A 171 -10.58 10.89 -6.35
C ASN A 171 -10.33 9.98 -5.14
N PHE A 172 -9.50 8.94 -5.28
CA PHE A 172 -9.12 8.08 -4.15
C PHE A 172 -8.14 8.82 -3.22
N SER A 173 -8.21 8.51 -1.93
CA SER A 173 -7.25 8.95 -0.93
C SER A 173 -7.27 7.95 0.22
N HIS A 174 -6.10 7.58 0.74
CA HIS A 174 -6.00 6.74 1.94
C HIS A 174 -6.50 7.47 3.20
N ALA A 175 -6.33 8.80 3.23
CA ALA A 175 -6.88 9.64 4.29
C ALA A 175 -8.25 10.20 3.86
N ILE A 176 -9.20 10.21 4.81
CA ILE A 176 -10.52 10.81 4.57
C ILE A 176 -10.33 12.31 4.35
N ALA A 177 -10.75 12.79 3.17
CA ALA A 177 -10.76 14.21 2.86
C ALA A 177 -11.94 14.88 3.59
N LEU A 178 -11.63 15.75 4.57
CA LEU A 178 -12.63 16.52 5.30
C LEU A 178 -13.16 17.74 4.52
N ARG A 179 -12.50 18.09 3.42
CA ARG A 179 -12.88 19.19 2.53
C ARG A 179 -12.91 18.69 1.09
N LYS A 180 -13.87 19.19 0.32
CA LYS A 180 -13.99 18.90 -1.12
C LYS A 180 -12.99 19.75 -1.89
N LEU A 181 -12.14 19.10 -2.69
CA LEU A 181 -11.25 19.77 -3.65
C LEU A 181 -11.99 19.98 -4.98
N ASP A 182 -11.58 20.97 -5.77
CA ASP A 182 -12.20 21.25 -7.08
C ASP A 182 -12.04 20.09 -8.07
N SER A 183 -10.99 19.27 -7.89
CA SER A 183 -10.74 18.07 -8.68
C SER A 183 -11.56 16.84 -8.24
N HIS A 184 -12.28 16.90 -7.11
CA HIS A 184 -13.08 15.78 -6.62
C HIS A 184 -14.43 15.68 -7.34
N VAL A 185 -14.62 14.57 -8.05
CA VAL A 185 -15.85 14.21 -8.76
C VAL A 185 -16.43 12.94 -8.15
N LEU A 186 -17.76 12.83 -8.12
CA LEU A 186 -18.43 11.61 -7.68
C LEU A 186 -18.22 10.50 -8.71
N VAL A 187 -17.65 9.37 -8.28
CA VAL A 187 -17.43 8.20 -9.12
C VAL A 187 -18.59 7.23 -8.93
N THR A 188 -19.38 7.01 -9.97
CA THR A 188 -20.54 6.07 -9.99
C THR A 188 -20.36 4.94 -11.02
N GLY A 189 -19.16 4.80 -11.57
CA GLY A 189 -18.83 3.81 -12.59
C GLY A 189 -18.20 2.54 -12.00
N GLY A 190 -18.29 1.44 -12.77
CA GLY A 190 -17.63 0.18 -12.45
C GLY A 190 -18.14 -0.45 -11.16
N VAL A 191 -17.24 -0.63 -10.19
CA VAL A 191 -17.52 -1.23 -8.88
C VAL A 191 -18.41 -0.35 -7.99
N TYR A 192 -18.50 0.96 -8.27
CA TYR A 192 -19.27 1.93 -7.46
C TYR A 192 -20.71 2.11 -7.93
N ARG A 193 -21.21 1.22 -8.79
CA ARG A 193 -22.57 1.28 -9.32
C ARG A 193 -23.55 0.47 -8.48
#